data_AF-A0A420P949-F1
#
_entry.id   AF-A0A420P949-F1
#
_cell.length_a   1.000
_cell.length_b   1.000
_cell.length_c   1.000
_cell.angle_alpha   90.00
_cell.angle_beta   90.00
_cell.angle_gamma   90.00
#
_symmetry.space_group_name_H-M   'P 1'
#
loop_
_entity.id
_entity.type
_entity.pdbx_description
1 polymer ?
#
loop_
_entity_poly.entity_id
_entity_poly.type
_entity_poly.pdbx_seq_one_letter_code
_entity_poly.pdbx_strand_id
1 'polypeptide(L)'
;MPQSLDEARILLALQALQNDPKLTIGRAAKIYEVGRMKLWRRQQGIQSRCDWIPKSRKLTDLEEQIIVQFLLDLDSRGFPARLHFVEEMANSLLADRNASPVGKRWAHNFVKRQPELKTRLFRRYDYQRAKCEDPTIIRGWFRLVQNTIATYGIRSDDIWNFDETGFMMGLIMAGMAVTGSERQGRPKSVQPGNREWITVIQAINAEGQSIAPFIIGAGQYHLANWYQESNLPGDWVIATSQNGWKNNELGLEWLKHFDRSTTKRSNARYRLLILDGHESH
;
A
#
# COMPACT_ATOMS: atom_id res chain seq x y z
N MET A 1 -16.85 -21.23 20.49
CA MET A 1 -17.02 -22.45 19.68
C MET A 1 -18.03 -23.34 20.38
N PRO A 2 -19.11 -23.81 19.74
CA PRO A 2 -20.04 -24.73 20.38
C PRO A 2 -19.30 -26.05 20.65
N GLN A 3 -19.29 -26.49 21.91
CA GLN A 3 -18.84 -27.85 22.24
C GLN A 3 -19.68 -28.81 21.42
N SER A 4 -19.05 -29.74 20.69
CA SER A 4 -19.81 -30.73 19.93
C SER A 4 -20.72 -31.48 20.91
N LEU A 5 -21.97 -31.69 20.54
CA LEU A 5 -22.97 -32.41 21.36
C LEU A 5 -22.42 -33.74 21.92
N ASP A 6 -21.48 -34.36 21.19
CA ASP A 6 -20.77 -35.58 21.57
C ASP A 6 -19.83 -35.40 22.79
N GLU A 7 -19.08 -34.29 22.88
CA GLU A 7 -18.18 -34.02 24.03
C GLU A 7 -18.96 -33.67 25.31
N ALA A 8 -20.08 -32.95 25.18
CA ALA A 8 -20.95 -32.67 26.33
C ALA A 8 -21.51 -33.97 26.94
N ARG A 9 -21.94 -34.91 26.10
CA ARG A 9 -22.40 -36.25 26.53
C ARG A 9 -21.29 -37.07 27.19
N ILE A 10 -20.05 -36.97 26.69
CA ILE A 10 -18.87 -37.61 27.28
C ILE A 10 -18.60 -37.06 28.69
N LEU A 11 -18.65 -35.74 28.89
CA LEU A 11 -18.44 -35.12 30.21
C LEU A 11 -19.50 -35.58 31.23
N LEU A 12 -20.78 -35.61 30.81
CA LEU A 12 -21.86 -36.13 31.66
C LEU A 12 -21.68 -37.62 32.01
N ALA A 13 -21.22 -38.43 31.05
CA ALA A 13 -20.93 -39.84 31.27
C ALA A 13 -19.76 -40.06 32.23
N LEU A 14 -18.72 -39.23 32.18
CA LEU A 14 -17.59 -39.26 33.12
C LEU A 14 -18.03 -38.87 34.54
N GLN A 15 -18.88 -37.84 34.65
CA GLN A 15 -19.44 -37.42 35.94
C GLN A 15 -20.30 -38.52 36.56
N ALA A 16 -21.11 -39.22 35.76
CA ALA A 16 -21.90 -40.36 36.22
C ALA A 16 -21.05 -41.55 36.70
N LEU A 17 -19.95 -41.84 35.99
CA LEU A 17 -18.98 -42.87 36.41
C LEU A 17 -18.24 -42.50 37.70
N GLN A 18 -18.04 -41.21 37.96
CA GLN A 18 -17.42 -40.73 39.20
C GLN A 18 -18.39 -40.79 40.39
N ASN A 19 -19.69 -40.58 40.14
CA ASN A 19 -20.73 -40.54 41.17
C ASN A 19 -21.29 -41.93 41.53
N ASP A 20 -21.21 -42.92 40.63
CA ASP A 20 -21.69 -44.29 40.88
C ASP A 20 -20.57 -45.33 40.69
N PRO A 21 -19.97 -45.84 41.78
CA PRO A 21 -18.91 -46.84 41.73
C PRO A 21 -19.31 -48.19 41.12
N LYS A 22 -20.63 -48.48 41.00
CA LYS A 22 -21.14 -49.72 40.40
C LYS A 22 -21.40 -49.57 38.90
N LEU A 23 -21.33 -48.35 38.38
CA LEU A 23 -21.57 -48.08 36.96
C LEU A 23 -20.34 -48.45 36.14
N THR A 24 -20.49 -49.41 35.22
CA THR A 24 -19.41 -49.79 34.31
C THR A 24 -19.36 -48.87 33.10
N ILE A 25 -18.16 -48.66 32.54
CA ILE A 25 -17.92 -47.82 31.36
C ILE A 25 -18.82 -48.24 30.18
N GLY A 26 -19.04 -49.55 29.99
CA GLY A 26 -19.92 -50.05 28.94
C GLY A 26 -21.39 -49.68 29.14
N ARG A 27 -21.86 -49.62 30.39
CA ARG A 27 -23.23 -49.24 30.72
C ARG A 27 -23.40 -47.72 30.63
N ALA A 28 -22.44 -46.94 31.12
CA ALA A 28 -22.42 -45.49 30.94
C ALA A 28 -22.40 -45.10 29.45
N ALA A 29 -21.55 -45.76 28.64
CA ALA A 29 -21.50 -45.55 27.20
C ALA A 29 -22.85 -45.78 26.50
N LYS A 30 -23.62 -46.78 26.95
CA LYS A 30 -24.96 -47.07 26.41
C LYS A 30 -26.01 -46.06 26.86
N ILE A 31 -25.97 -45.60 28.12
CA ILE A 31 -26.91 -44.62 28.68
C ILE A 31 -26.75 -43.25 28.02
N TYR A 32 -25.50 -42.81 27.84
CA TYR A 32 -25.18 -41.50 27.30
C TYR A 32 -24.96 -41.49 25.77
N GLU A 33 -25.20 -42.63 25.10
CA GLU A 33 -25.05 -42.81 23.65
C GLU A 33 -23.66 -42.42 23.10
N VAL A 34 -22.61 -42.68 23.88
CA VAL A 34 -21.22 -42.36 23.50
C VAL A 34 -20.44 -43.64 23.20
N GLY A 35 -19.52 -43.58 22.25
CA GLY A 35 -18.68 -44.74 21.92
C GLY A 35 -17.84 -45.18 23.14
N ARG A 36 -17.94 -46.46 23.54
CA ARG A 36 -17.23 -47.02 24.71
C ARG A 36 -15.74 -46.70 24.72
N MET A 37 -15.07 -46.80 23.57
CA MET A 37 -13.64 -46.48 23.44
C MET A 37 -13.35 -44.98 23.55
N LYS A 38 -14.25 -44.10 23.10
CA LYS A 38 -14.11 -42.65 23.29
C LYS A 38 -14.20 -42.29 24.77
N LEU A 39 -15.19 -42.82 25.48
CA LEU A 39 -15.38 -42.60 26.91
C LEU A 39 -14.19 -43.12 27.73
N TRP A 40 -13.71 -44.34 27.43
CA TRP A 40 -12.52 -44.89 28.09
C TRP A 40 -11.28 -44.02 27.87
N ARG A 41 -11.03 -43.56 26.63
CA ARG A 41 -9.90 -42.66 26.34
C ARG A 41 -9.97 -41.36 27.15
N ARG A 42 -11.16 -40.78 27.29
CA ARG A 42 -11.38 -39.54 28.06
C ARG A 42 -11.20 -39.76 29.56
N GLN A 43 -11.63 -40.92 30.08
CA GLN A 43 -11.37 -41.32 31.46
C GLN A 43 -9.87 -41.49 31.75
N GLN A 44 -9.08 -41.92 30.76
CA GLN A 44 -7.61 -41.99 30.83
C GLN A 44 -6.92 -40.62 30.60
N GLY A 45 -7.66 -39.52 30.57
CA GLY A 45 -7.12 -38.17 30.38
C GLY A 45 -6.73 -37.82 28.94
N ILE A 46 -7.07 -38.67 27.95
CA ILE A 46 -6.78 -38.38 26.54
C ILE A 46 -7.81 -37.36 26.03
N GLN A 47 -7.34 -36.16 25.69
CA GLN A 47 -8.15 -35.06 25.17
C GLN A 47 -8.73 -35.37 23.78
N SER A 48 -9.76 -34.60 23.41
CA SER A 48 -10.31 -34.64 22.06
C SER A 48 -9.32 -34.08 21.04
N ARG A 49 -9.44 -34.49 19.78
CA ARG A 49 -8.65 -33.88 18.70
C ARG A 49 -8.99 -32.39 18.51
N CYS A 50 -10.21 -31.98 18.86
CA CYS A 50 -10.65 -30.59 18.78
C CYS A 50 -10.02 -29.73 19.89
N ASP A 51 -9.79 -30.31 21.06
CA ASP A 51 -9.17 -29.64 22.22
C ASP A 51 -7.64 -29.88 22.27
N TRP A 52 -7.11 -30.66 21.34
CA TRP A 52 -5.69 -30.94 21.24
C TRP A 52 -4.95 -29.70 20.73
N ILE A 53 -4.17 -29.08 21.60
CA ILE A 53 -3.25 -28.01 21.20
C ILE A 53 -2.11 -28.65 20.41
N PRO A 54 -1.90 -28.26 19.14
CA PRO A 54 -0.78 -28.78 18.38
C PRO A 54 0.53 -28.46 19.06
N LYS A 55 1.48 -29.40 19.10
CA LYS A 55 2.84 -29.14 19.60
C LYS A 55 3.56 -28.01 18.84
N SER A 56 3.05 -27.60 17.69
CA SER A 56 3.49 -26.44 16.91
C SER A 56 2.98 -25.10 17.44
N ARG A 57 1.95 -25.09 18.30
CA ARG A 57 1.52 -23.93 19.10
C ARG A 57 2.45 -23.85 20.32
N LYS A 58 3.50 -23.05 20.18
CA LYS A 58 4.49 -22.80 21.25
C LYS A 58 3.98 -21.79 22.29
N LEU A 59 3.05 -20.92 21.90
CA LEU A 59 2.44 -19.90 22.73
C LEU A 59 1.02 -20.29 23.17
N THR A 60 0.60 -19.74 24.30
CA THR A 60 -0.77 -19.77 24.83
C THR A 60 -1.68 -18.84 24.05
N ASP A 61 -3.00 -19.02 24.16
CA ASP A 61 -3.96 -18.15 23.49
C ASP A 61 -3.83 -16.68 23.91
N LEU A 62 -3.53 -16.42 25.18
CA LEU A 62 -3.32 -15.06 25.70
C LEU A 62 -2.06 -14.42 25.10
N GLU A 63 -0.95 -15.13 25.07
CA GLU A 63 0.30 -14.65 24.45
C GLU A 63 0.11 -14.38 22.95
N GLU A 64 -0.57 -15.30 22.24
CA GLU A 64 -0.90 -15.09 20.83
C GLU A 64 -1.78 -13.83 20.64
N GLN A 65 -2.77 -13.61 21.51
CA GLN A 65 -3.66 -12.45 21.44
C GLN A 65 -2.94 -11.12 21.71
N ILE A 66 -2.02 -11.09 22.68
CA ILE A 66 -1.19 -9.90 22.95
C ILE A 66 -0.34 -9.54 21.73
N ILE A 67 0.27 -10.54 21.08
CA ILE A 67 1.02 -10.31 19.84
C ILE A 67 0.11 -9.75 18.74
N VAL A 68 -1.09 -10.31 18.56
CA VAL A 68 -2.05 -9.79 17.55
C VAL A 68 -2.40 -8.33 17.84
N GLN A 69 -2.78 -8.00 19.08
CA GLN A 69 -3.18 -6.65 19.45
C GLN A 69 -2.04 -5.65 19.24
N PHE A 70 -0.80 -6.03 19.59
CA PHE A 70 0.37 -5.20 19.38
C PHE A 70 0.66 -4.97 17.89
N LEU A 71 0.51 -6.00 17.04
CA LEU A 71 0.70 -5.87 15.60
C LEU A 71 -0.34 -4.94 14.96
N LEU A 72 -1.59 -5.01 15.39
CA LEU A 72 -2.66 -4.12 14.92
C LEU A 72 -2.41 -2.67 15.35
N ASP A 73 -1.92 -2.45 16.57
CA ASP A 73 -1.56 -1.13 17.07
C ASP A 73 -0.36 -0.52 16.32
N LEU A 74 0.65 -1.32 15.99
CA LEU A 74 1.76 -0.90 15.13
C LEU A 74 1.30 -0.53 13.71
N ASP A 75 0.42 -1.35 13.12
CA ASP A 75 -0.15 -1.10 11.79
C ASP A 75 -0.96 0.20 11.78
N SER A 76 -1.77 0.46 12.81
CA SER A 76 -2.55 1.69 12.94
C SER A 76 -1.70 2.97 12.98
N ARG A 77 -0.44 2.84 13.44
CA ARG A 77 0.54 3.93 13.52
C ARG A 77 1.42 4.03 12.27
N GLY A 78 1.17 3.21 11.25
CA GLY A 78 1.92 3.21 10.00
C GLY A 78 3.26 2.47 10.07
N PHE A 79 3.46 1.60 11.07
CA PHE A 79 4.66 0.80 11.24
C PHE A 79 4.37 -0.70 11.00
N PRO A 80 4.22 -1.14 9.74
CA PRO A 80 3.93 -2.53 9.44
C PRO A 80 5.09 -3.44 9.89
N ALA A 81 4.79 -4.36 10.80
CA ALA A 81 5.77 -5.30 11.34
C ALA A 81 6.17 -6.38 10.31
N ARG A 82 7.46 -6.74 10.32
CA ARG A 82 7.98 -7.84 9.51
C ARG A 82 7.78 -9.18 10.22
N LEU A 83 7.69 -10.27 9.46
CA LEU A 83 7.55 -11.63 10.02
C LEU A 83 8.66 -12.00 11.01
N HIS A 84 9.89 -11.54 10.76
CA HIS A 84 11.02 -11.74 11.66
C HIS A 84 10.80 -11.09 13.03
N PHE A 85 10.20 -9.90 13.07
CA PHE A 85 9.90 -9.20 14.32
C PHE A 85 8.82 -9.93 15.12
N VAL A 86 7.83 -10.53 14.45
CA VAL A 86 6.82 -11.40 15.10
C VAL A 86 7.48 -12.64 15.72
N GLU A 87 8.49 -13.20 15.06
CA GLU A 87 9.29 -14.30 15.58
C GLU A 87 10.13 -13.87 16.80
N GLU A 88 10.76 -12.70 16.75
CA GLU A 88 11.49 -12.14 17.89
C GLU A 88 10.60 -11.94 19.11
N MET A 89 9.43 -11.31 18.95
CA MET A 89 8.46 -11.13 20.03
C MET A 89 8.05 -12.47 20.66
N ALA A 90 7.77 -13.48 19.83
CA ALA A 90 7.41 -14.80 20.31
C ALA A 90 8.58 -15.49 21.04
N ASN A 91 9.81 -15.33 20.54
CA ASN A 91 11.00 -15.88 21.18
C ASN A 91 11.33 -15.18 22.50
N SER A 92 11.08 -13.87 22.63
CA SER A 92 11.21 -13.16 23.90
C SER A 92 10.28 -13.74 24.98
N LEU A 93 9.00 -13.93 24.65
CA LEU A 93 8.04 -14.56 25.57
C LEU A 93 8.43 -16.00 25.94
N LEU A 94 9.00 -16.76 25.00
CA LEU A 94 9.48 -18.12 25.26
C LEU A 94 10.75 -18.13 26.12
N ALA A 95 11.65 -17.17 25.92
CA ALA A 95 12.87 -17.03 26.71
C ALA A 95 12.54 -16.75 28.18
N ASP A 96 11.56 -15.88 28.46
CA ASP A 96 11.07 -15.62 29.83
C ASP A 96 10.54 -16.89 30.52
N ARG A 97 10.09 -17.87 29.72
CA ARG A 97 9.58 -19.17 30.19
C ARG A 97 10.64 -20.28 30.16
N ASN A 98 11.91 -19.96 29.87
CA ASN A 98 12.99 -20.93 29.63
C ASN A 98 12.62 -22.01 28.59
N ALA A 99 11.84 -21.63 27.57
CA ALA A 99 11.38 -22.52 26.52
C ALA A 99 12.23 -22.38 25.25
N SER A 100 12.30 -23.45 24.46
CA SER A 100 12.98 -23.46 23.16
C SER A 100 12.34 -22.45 22.19
N PRO A 101 13.13 -21.79 21.32
CA PRO A 101 12.62 -20.84 20.34
C PRO A 101 11.63 -21.47 19.34
N VAL A 102 10.87 -20.61 18.66
CA VAL A 102 9.98 -21.01 17.59
C VAL A 102 10.74 -21.48 16.35
N GLY A 103 10.10 -22.31 15.52
CA GLY A 103 10.71 -22.77 14.26
C GLY A 103 10.57 -21.75 13.13
N LYS A 104 11.42 -21.84 12.09
CA LYS A 104 11.48 -20.92 10.94
C LYS A 104 10.14 -20.61 10.25
N ARG A 105 9.17 -21.54 10.27
CA ARG A 105 7.86 -21.37 9.63
C ARG A 105 6.77 -20.90 10.59
N TRP A 106 7.10 -20.70 11.87
CA TRP A 106 6.13 -20.40 12.91
C TRP A 106 5.45 -19.05 12.67
N ALA A 107 6.19 -17.96 12.42
CA ALA A 107 5.60 -16.64 12.21
C ALA A 107 4.66 -16.61 10.99
N HIS A 108 5.04 -17.26 9.89
CA HIS A 108 4.18 -17.40 8.71
C HIS A 108 2.88 -18.18 9.04
N ASN A 109 2.99 -19.29 9.76
CA ASN A 109 1.83 -20.09 10.16
C ASN A 109 0.97 -19.37 11.20
N PHE A 110 1.57 -18.58 12.09
CA PHE A 110 0.88 -17.74 13.06
C PHE A 110 -0.03 -16.74 12.34
N VAL A 111 0.53 -15.93 11.43
CA VAL A 111 -0.24 -14.97 10.63
C VAL A 111 -1.33 -15.66 9.83
N LYS A 112 -1.06 -16.82 9.21
CA LYS A 112 -2.06 -17.58 8.43
C LYS A 112 -3.24 -18.06 9.27
N ARG A 113 -3.06 -18.32 10.57
CA ARG A 113 -4.13 -18.79 11.48
C ARG A 113 -4.97 -17.64 12.02
N GLN A 114 -4.46 -16.43 12.05
CA GLN A 114 -5.15 -15.26 12.60
C GLN A 114 -5.90 -14.54 11.47
N PRO A 115 -7.25 -14.61 11.41
CA PRO A 115 -8.01 -13.99 10.33
C PRO A 115 -7.87 -12.46 10.27
N GLU A 116 -7.51 -11.85 11.39
CA GLU A 116 -7.26 -10.40 11.55
C GLU A 116 -5.95 -9.93 10.92
N LEU A 117 -5.00 -10.84 10.70
CA LEU A 117 -3.67 -10.51 10.17
C LEU A 117 -3.50 -10.97 8.73
N LYS A 118 -2.92 -10.11 7.88
CA LYS A 118 -2.56 -10.47 6.50
C LYS A 118 -1.22 -9.89 6.11
N THR A 119 -0.37 -10.72 5.51
CA THR A 119 0.88 -10.27 4.91
C THR A 119 0.59 -9.53 3.60
N ARG A 120 1.05 -8.28 3.48
CA ARG A 120 0.96 -7.48 2.25
C ARG A 120 2.34 -6.97 1.86
N LEU A 121 2.53 -6.67 0.57
CA LEU A 121 3.70 -5.93 0.11
C LEU A 121 3.55 -4.47 0.50
N PHE A 122 4.50 -3.93 1.25
CA PHE A 122 4.56 -2.51 1.55
C PHE A 122 5.22 -1.76 0.38
N ARG A 123 4.74 -0.55 0.10
CA ARG A 123 5.44 0.39 -0.78
C ARG A 123 6.31 1.29 0.08
N ARG A 124 7.50 1.63 -0.41
CA ARG A 124 8.33 2.65 0.24
C ARG A 124 7.57 3.98 0.12
N TYR A 125 7.31 4.58 1.28
CA TYR A 125 6.68 5.89 1.37
C TYR A 125 7.76 6.91 1.70
N ASP A 126 7.78 8.03 0.99
CA ASP A 126 8.79 9.05 1.21
C ASP A 126 8.53 9.76 2.56
N TYR A 127 9.58 9.91 3.37
CA TYR A 127 9.48 10.46 4.71
C TYR A 127 9.10 11.95 4.72
N GLN A 128 9.54 12.73 3.72
CA GLN A 128 9.14 14.13 3.59
C GLN A 128 7.66 14.23 3.22
N ARG A 129 7.17 13.34 2.34
CA ARG A 129 5.73 13.25 2.04
C ARG A 129 4.90 12.93 3.27
N ALA A 130 5.35 11.99 4.11
CA ALA A 130 4.66 11.67 5.37
C ALA A 130 4.59 12.87 6.34
N LYS A 131 5.63 13.73 6.36
CA LYS A 131 5.62 14.96 7.19
C LYS A 131 4.68 16.04 6.64
N CYS A 132 4.56 16.15 5.32
CA CYS A 132 3.63 17.08 4.68
C CYS A 132 2.16 16.66 4.86
N GLU A 133 1.90 15.43 5.31
CA GLU A 133 0.56 14.89 5.55
C GLU A 133 0.04 15.12 6.98
N ASP A 134 0.60 16.06 7.74
CA ASP A 134 0.01 16.47 9.01
C ASP A 134 -1.44 16.99 8.76
N PRO A 135 -2.47 16.36 9.36
CA PRO A 135 -3.85 16.75 9.14
C PRO A 135 -4.13 18.21 9.48
N THR A 136 -3.38 18.81 10.41
CA THR A 136 -3.53 20.22 10.78
C THR A 136 -3.03 21.15 9.68
N ILE A 137 -1.87 20.85 9.09
CA ILE A 137 -1.28 21.59 7.97
C ILE A 137 -2.17 21.46 6.74
N ILE A 138 -2.59 20.24 6.40
CA ILE A 138 -3.49 19.98 5.27
C ILE A 138 -4.81 20.74 5.42
N ARG A 139 -5.46 20.66 6.59
CA ARG A 139 -6.73 21.38 6.83
C ARG A 139 -6.54 22.89 6.76
N GLY A 140 -5.43 23.41 7.29
CA GLY A 140 -5.07 24.83 7.19
C GLY A 140 -4.95 25.29 5.74
N TRP A 141 -4.24 24.52 4.92
CA TRP A 141 -4.07 24.80 3.49
C TRP A 141 -5.40 24.76 2.73
N PHE A 142 -6.22 23.71 2.90
CA PHE A 142 -7.53 23.64 2.24
C PHE A 142 -8.47 24.78 2.67
N ARG A 143 -8.45 25.17 3.95
CA ARG A 143 -9.23 26.32 4.42
C ARG A 143 -8.75 27.62 3.76
N LEU A 144 -7.43 27.82 3.60
CA LEU A 144 -6.87 28.98 2.92
C LEU A 144 -7.32 29.03 1.44
N VAL A 145 -7.28 27.89 0.74
CA VAL A 145 -7.74 27.78 -0.65
C VAL A 145 -9.21 28.12 -0.76
N GLN A 146 -10.07 27.53 0.09
CA GLN A 146 -11.51 27.82 0.11
C GLN A 146 -11.80 29.29 0.40
N ASN A 147 -11.12 29.88 1.38
CA ASN A 147 -11.28 31.29 1.72
C ASN A 147 -10.86 32.21 0.57
N THR A 148 -9.76 31.89 -0.13
CA THR A 148 -9.28 32.64 -1.30
C THR A 148 -10.31 32.58 -2.43
N ILE A 149 -10.82 31.38 -2.74
CA ILE A 149 -11.86 31.20 -3.75
C ILE A 149 -13.09 32.05 -3.43
N ALA A 150 -13.55 32.02 -2.17
CA ALA A 150 -14.70 32.80 -1.73
C ALA A 150 -14.47 34.31 -1.76
N THR A 151 -13.29 34.77 -1.30
CA THR A 151 -12.95 36.21 -1.22
C THR A 151 -12.87 36.86 -2.60
N TYR A 152 -12.29 36.15 -3.58
CA TYR A 152 -12.12 36.68 -4.93
C TYR A 152 -13.22 36.24 -5.90
N GLY A 153 -14.20 35.46 -5.44
CA GLY A 153 -15.30 34.96 -6.28
C GLY A 153 -14.82 34.11 -7.45
N ILE A 154 -13.80 33.28 -7.24
CA ILE A 154 -13.16 32.49 -8.30
C ILE A 154 -14.08 31.33 -8.69
N ARG A 155 -14.34 31.18 -9.98
CA ARG A 155 -15.17 30.11 -10.53
C ARG A 155 -14.35 28.84 -10.78
N SER A 156 -15.01 27.69 -10.90
CA SER A 156 -14.35 26.40 -11.15
C SER A 156 -13.52 26.38 -12.44
N ASP A 157 -14.04 26.97 -13.51
CA ASP A 157 -13.37 27.12 -14.82
C ASP A 157 -12.06 27.94 -14.73
N ASP A 158 -11.90 28.74 -13.67
CA ASP A 158 -10.73 29.60 -13.42
C ASP A 158 -9.78 29.08 -12.35
N ILE A 159 -9.98 27.85 -11.85
CA ILE A 159 -9.06 27.16 -10.96
C ILE A 159 -8.21 26.20 -11.79
N TRP A 160 -6.92 26.47 -11.88
CA TRP A 160 -5.95 25.75 -12.70
C TRP A 160 -4.93 25.01 -11.82
N ASN A 161 -4.70 23.74 -12.13
CA ASN A 161 -3.59 22.98 -11.58
C ASN A 161 -2.44 22.95 -12.57
N PHE A 162 -1.25 23.29 -12.09
CA PHE A 162 0.00 23.16 -12.81
C PHE A 162 0.66 21.82 -12.48
N ASP A 163 1.23 21.17 -13.48
CA ASP A 163 2.03 19.96 -13.27
C ASP A 163 3.16 19.83 -14.29
N GLU A 164 4.20 19.11 -13.89
CA GLU A 164 5.37 18.81 -14.72
C GLU A 164 5.57 17.29 -14.83
N THR A 165 5.76 16.81 -16.05
CA THR A 165 6.10 15.42 -16.31
C THR A 165 7.33 15.31 -17.20
N GLY A 166 8.30 14.51 -16.76
CA GLY A 166 9.48 14.17 -17.54
C GLY A 166 9.26 12.89 -18.36
N PHE A 167 9.58 12.95 -19.64
CA PHE A 167 9.64 11.81 -20.55
C PHE A 167 11.09 11.54 -20.93
N MET A 168 11.58 10.32 -20.66
CA MET A 168 12.90 9.92 -21.10
C MET A 168 12.82 9.34 -22.51
N MET A 169 13.53 9.94 -23.45
CA MET A 169 13.66 9.42 -24.81
C MET A 169 14.54 8.16 -24.80
N GLY A 170 14.12 7.12 -25.53
CA GLY A 170 14.91 5.90 -25.72
C GLY A 170 14.76 4.81 -24.63
N LEU A 171 13.99 5.04 -23.57
CA LEU A 171 13.77 4.03 -22.52
C LEU A 171 12.67 3.02 -22.94
N ILE A 172 13.08 1.82 -23.32
CA ILE A 172 12.15 0.69 -23.47
C ILE A 172 11.89 0.11 -22.08
N MET A 173 10.68 0.30 -21.55
CA MET A 173 10.26 -0.38 -20.31
C MET A 173 10.24 -1.90 -20.50
N ALA A 174 10.46 -2.65 -19.41
CA ALA A 174 10.35 -4.10 -19.45
C ALA A 174 8.92 -4.52 -19.87
N GLY A 175 8.79 -5.08 -21.06
CA GLY A 175 7.54 -5.62 -21.61
C GLY A 175 7.65 -7.13 -21.86
N MET A 176 6.51 -7.78 -22.09
CA MET A 176 6.51 -9.16 -22.56
C MET A 176 7.02 -9.20 -24.00
N ALA A 177 8.01 -10.03 -24.28
CA ALA A 177 8.54 -10.25 -25.62
C ALA A 177 8.38 -11.72 -26.00
N VAL A 178 7.96 -11.96 -27.24
CA VAL A 178 7.96 -13.31 -27.82
C VAL A 178 9.40 -13.61 -28.25
N THR A 179 9.98 -14.68 -27.68
CA THR A 179 11.35 -15.12 -27.96
C THR A 179 11.40 -16.58 -28.34
N GLY A 180 12.43 -16.99 -29.09
CA GLY A 180 12.69 -18.40 -29.38
C GLY A 180 12.82 -19.23 -28.11
N SER A 181 12.25 -20.43 -28.14
CA SER A 181 12.12 -21.35 -26.98
C SER A 181 13.46 -21.76 -26.36
N GLU A 182 14.54 -21.71 -27.13
CA GLU A 182 15.88 -22.11 -26.68
C GLU A 182 16.70 -20.97 -26.05
N ARG A 183 16.18 -19.73 -26.06
CA ARG A 183 16.91 -18.59 -25.55
C ARG A 183 16.95 -18.60 -24.02
N GLN A 184 18.13 -18.85 -23.45
CA GLN A 184 18.36 -18.70 -22.02
C GLN A 184 18.57 -17.22 -21.65
N GLY A 185 17.87 -16.76 -20.61
CA GLY A 185 17.95 -15.40 -20.10
C GLY A 185 16.90 -14.44 -20.66
N ARG A 186 16.75 -13.27 -20.01
CA ARG A 186 15.78 -12.25 -20.45
C ARG A 186 16.22 -11.64 -21.79
N PRO A 187 15.33 -11.55 -22.80
CA PRO A 187 15.64 -10.87 -24.05
C PRO A 187 16.03 -9.41 -23.79
N LYS A 188 17.10 -8.97 -24.46
CA LYS A 188 17.54 -7.58 -24.45
C LYS A 188 17.03 -6.92 -25.73
N SER A 189 16.29 -5.83 -25.61
CA SER A 189 16.00 -4.96 -26.74
C SER A 189 17.13 -3.94 -26.88
N VAL A 190 17.53 -3.63 -28.11
CA VAL A 190 18.54 -2.59 -28.38
C VAL A 190 17.91 -1.24 -28.07
N GLN A 191 18.45 -0.55 -27.07
CA GLN A 191 18.07 0.83 -26.79
C GLN A 191 18.94 1.77 -27.64
N PRO A 192 18.35 2.75 -28.35
CA PRO A 192 19.12 3.87 -28.85
C PRO A 192 19.86 4.53 -27.67
N GLY A 193 21.16 4.78 -27.81
CA GLY A 193 21.99 5.27 -26.70
C GLY A 193 21.63 6.69 -26.22
N ASN A 194 20.71 7.38 -26.89
CA ASN A 194 20.23 8.69 -26.46
C ASN A 194 19.23 8.53 -25.31
N ARG A 195 19.56 9.15 -24.16
CA ARG A 195 18.78 9.15 -22.90
C ARG A 195 18.34 10.56 -22.51
N GLU A 196 18.18 11.43 -23.49
CA GLU A 196 17.73 12.81 -23.26
C GLU A 196 16.33 12.83 -22.64
N TRP A 197 16.15 13.76 -21.71
CA TRP A 197 14.86 14.03 -21.07
C TRP A 197 14.15 15.15 -21.81
N ILE A 198 12.86 14.96 -22.02
CA ILE A 198 11.92 15.99 -22.44
C ILE A 198 10.97 16.24 -21.27
N THR A 199 10.93 17.48 -20.83
CA THR A 199 10.03 17.91 -19.77
C THR A 199 8.80 18.54 -20.40
N VAL A 200 7.61 18.11 -20.01
CA VAL A 200 6.35 18.72 -20.45
C VAL A 200 5.67 19.35 -19.25
N ILE A 201 5.41 20.64 -19.34
CA ILE A 201 4.64 21.38 -18.37
C ILE A 201 3.24 21.58 -18.93
N GLN A 202 2.23 21.29 -18.10
CA GLN A 202 0.84 21.42 -18.49
C GLN A 202 0.01 22.05 -17.37
N ALA A 203 -1.07 22.73 -17.75
CA ALA A 203 -2.11 23.14 -16.81
C ALA A 203 -3.49 22.67 -17.25
N ILE A 204 -4.28 22.23 -16.27
CA ILE A 204 -5.65 21.75 -16.44
C ILE A 204 -6.55 22.44 -15.42
N ASN A 205 -7.71 22.94 -15.83
CA ASN A 205 -8.67 23.54 -14.91
C ASN A 205 -9.57 22.52 -14.22
N ALA A 206 -10.34 22.96 -13.22
CA ALA A 206 -11.23 22.07 -12.46
C ALA A 206 -12.37 21.47 -13.32
N GLU A 207 -12.62 21.99 -14.51
CA GLU A 207 -13.59 21.46 -15.48
C GLU A 207 -12.95 20.51 -16.51
N GLY A 208 -11.64 20.26 -16.41
CA GLY A 208 -10.91 19.33 -17.28
C GLY A 208 -10.40 19.94 -18.59
N GLN A 209 -10.48 21.26 -18.77
CA GLN A 209 -9.89 21.94 -19.91
C GLN A 209 -8.38 22.09 -19.73
N SER A 210 -7.61 21.84 -20.78
CA SER A 210 -6.16 21.98 -20.78
C SER A 210 -5.69 23.18 -21.61
N ILE A 211 -4.52 23.72 -21.26
CA ILE A 211 -3.77 24.64 -22.13
C ILE A 211 -2.93 23.85 -23.15
N ALA A 212 -2.35 24.54 -24.13
CA ALA A 212 -1.35 23.91 -24.99
C ALA A 212 -0.10 23.57 -24.15
N PRO A 213 0.53 22.40 -24.38
CA PRO A 213 1.69 21.98 -23.61
C PRO A 213 2.88 22.91 -23.85
N PHE A 214 3.69 23.05 -22.81
CA PHE A 214 4.97 23.73 -22.87
C PHE A 214 6.07 22.69 -22.71
N ILE A 215 6.81 22.45 -23.78
CA ILE A 215 7.77 21.37 -23.90
C ILE A 215 9.18 21.94 -23.76
N ILE A 216 9.98 21.36 -22.89
CA ILE A 216 11.37 21.74 -22.65
C ILE A 216 12.25 20.55 -23.02
N GLY A 217 13.05 20.71 -24.08
CA GLY A 217 14.09 19.76 -24.45
C GLY A 217 15.42 20.07 -23.75
N ALA A 218 16.19 19.03 -23.42
CA ALA A 218 17.57 19.19 -23.02
C ALA A 218 18.45 19.52 -24.24
N GLY A 219 19.09 20.70 -24.23
CA GLY A 219 19.96 21.15 -25.32
C GLY A 219 20.18 22.67 -25.32
N GLN A 220 21.35 23.11 -25.80
CA GLN A 220 21.66 24.54 -25.93
C GLN A 220 21.12 25.15 -27.22
N TYR A 221 21.06 24.36 -28.30
CA TYR A 221 20.52 24.75 -29.59
C TYR A 221 19.83 23.53 -30.20
N HIS A 222 18.55 23.66 -30.53
CA HIS A 222 17.85 22.70 -31.37
C HIS A 222 17.67 23.30 -32.76
N LEU A 223 17.74 22.47 -33.80
CA LEU A 223 17.44 22.91 -35.17
C LEU A 223 15.94 23.21 -35.26
N ALA A 224 15.59 24.46 -35.58
CA ALA A 224 14.20 24.91 -35.67
C ALA A 224 13.34 24.01 -36.60
N ASN A 225 13.95 23.45 -37.65
CA ASN A 225 13.30 22.54 -38.60
C ASN A 225 12.72 21.28 -37.94
N TRP A 226 13.26 20.81 -36.81
CA TRP A 226 12.72 19.66 -36.08
C TRP A 226 11.29 19.88 -35.59
N TYR A 227 10.89 21.14 -35.45
CA TYR A 227 9.58 21.55 -34.95
C TYR A 227 8.78 22.29 -36.02
N GLN A 228 9.43 23.09 -36.86
CA GLN A 228 8.78 23.84 -37.94
C GLN A 228 8.31 22.96 -39.09
N GLU A 229 8.95 21.81 -39.34
CA GLU A 229 8.51 20.81 -40.33
C GLU A 229 7.75 19.63 -39.68
N SER A 230 7.36 19.78 -38.41
CA SER A 230 6.63 18.75 -37.67
C SER A 230 5.11 18.96 -37.76
N ASN A 231 4.33 17.91 -37.53
CA ASN A 231 2.87 17.99 -37.43
C ASN A 231 2.37 18.55 -36.08
N LEU A 232 3.22 19.27 -35.33
CA LEU A 232 2.85 19.81 -34.03
C LEU A 232 1.96 21.05 -34.19
N PRO A 233 0.92 21.21 -33.35
CA PRO A 233 0.10 22.41 -33.36
C PRO A 233 0.93 23.67 -33.04
N GLY A 234 0.66 24.77 -33.75
CA GLY A 234 1.44 26.01 -33.63
C GLY A 234 1.24 26.79 -32.32
N ASP A 235 0.28 26.39 -31.49
CA ASP A 235 0.06 26.94 -30.15
C ASP A 235 0.89 26.24 -29.07
N TRP A 236 1.61 25.16 -29.42
CA TRP A 236 2.54 24.49 -28.52
C TRP A 236 3.82 25.30 -28.42
N VAL A 237 4.36 25.40 -27.21
CA VAL A 237 5.63 26.09 -26.98
C VAL A 237 6.72 25.06 -26.79
N ILE A 238 7.82 25.23 -27.53
CA ILE A 238 9.01 24.39 -27.43
C ILE A 238 10.17 25.27 -27.04
N ALA A 239 10.70 25.01 -25.86
CA ALA A 239 11.83 25.70 -25.28
C ALA A 239 12.98 24.71 -25.03
N THR A 240 14.16 25.24 -24.80
CA THR A 240 15.39 24.46 -24.68
C THR A 240 16.14 24.92 -23.45
N SER A 241 16.58 23.98 -22.62
CA SER A 241 17.37 24.24 -21.42
C SER A 241 18.62 23.39 -21.45
N GLN A 242 19.78 23.94 -21.06
CA GLN A 242 21.03 23.18 -20.99
C GLN A 242 20.90 21.93 -20.10
N ASN A 243 20.03 21.99 -19.09
CA ASN A 243 19.89 20.93 -18.09
C ASN A 243 18.56 20.17 -18.21
N GLY A 244 17.64 20.57 -19.10
CA GLY A 244 16.29 19.99 -19.21
C GLY A 244 15.34 20.35 -18.05
N TRP A 245 15.75 21.27 -17.16
CA TRP A 245 14.96 21.76 -16.03
C TRP A 245 14.56 23.22 -16.21
N LYS A 246 13.50 23.62 -15.50
CA LYS A 246 13.05 25.01 -15.39
C LYS A 246 14.13 25.85 -14.71
N ASN A 247 14.51 26.95 -15.35
CA ASN A 247 15.11 28.10 -14.68
C ASN A 247 14.02 29.18 -14.48
N ASN A 248 14.29 30.22 -13.68
CA ASN A 248 13.31 31.27 -13.40
C ASN A 248 12.79 31.96 -14.68
N GLU A 249 13.62 32.00 -15.73
CA GLU A 249 13.27 32.55 -17.05
C GLU A 249 12.21 31.70 -17.75
N LEU A 250 12.40 30.37 -17.82
CA LEU A 250 11.44 29.42 -18.39
C LEU A 250 10.14 29.38 -17.58
N GLY A 251 10.23 29.53 -16.25
CA GLY A 251 9.05 29.67 -15.39
C GLY A 251 8.21 30.91 -15.76
N LEU A 252 8.87 32.05 -15.99
CA LEU A 252 8.20 33.28 -16.44
C LEU A 252 7.64 33.15 -17.87
N GLU A 253 8.36 32.52 -18.79
CA GLU A 253 7.87 32.25 -20.14
C GLU A 253 6.63 31.34 -20.13
N TRP A 254 6.65 30.32 -19.26
CA TRP A 254 5.49 29.47 -19.04
C TRP A 254 4.32 30.27 -18.47
N LEU A 255 4.52 31.16 -17.50
CA LEU A 255 3.45 32.02 -16.97
C LEU A 255 2.85 32.93 -18.06
N LYS A 256 3.68 33.48 -18.95
CA LYS A 256 3.22 34.26 -20.12
C LYS A 256 2.44 33.39 -21.11
N HIS A 257 2.83 32.12 -21.27
CA HIS A 257 2.10 31.15 -22.08
C HIS A 257 0.75 30.79 -21.46
N PHE A 258 0.71 30.54 -20.15
CA PHE A 258 -0.50 30.31 -19.38
C PHE A 258 -1.48 31.48 -19.50
N ASP A 259 -1.00 32.72 -19.31
CA ASP A 259 -1.84 33.91 -19.45
C ASP A 259 -2.42 34.01 -20.87
N ARG A 260 -1.59 33.91 -21.91
CA ARG A 260 -2.05 33.93 -23.31
C ARG A 260 -3.08 32.85 -23.62
N SER A 261 -2.90 31.66 -23.05
CA SER A 261 -3.76 30.49 -23.29
C SER A 261 -5.11 30.58 -22.57
N THR A 262 -5.20 31.32 -21.46
CA THR A 262 -6.38 31.36 -20.59
C THR A 262 -7.13 32.69 -20.61
N THR A 263 -6.47 33.81 -20.97
CA THR A 263 -7.06 35.16 -20.96
C THR A 263 -8.27 35.30 -21.90
N LYS A 264 -8.29 34.61 -23.04
CA LYS A 264 -9.44 34.62 -23.95
C LYS A 264 -10.58 33.69 -23.51
N ARG A 265 -10.34 32.82 -22.53
CA ARG A 265 -11.28 31.79 -22.06
C ARG A 265 -12.01 32.22 -20.78
N SER A 266 -11.38 33.08 -19.99
CA SER A 266 -11.93 33.58 -18.74
C SER A 266 -12.62 34.93 -18.95
N ASN A 267 -13.86 35.04 -18.51
CA ASN A 267 -14.54 36.34 -18.31
C ASN A 267 -14.39 36.84 -16.87
N ALA A 268 -13.67 36.11 -16.01
CA ALA A 268 -13.51 36.44 -14.61
C ALA A 268 -12.32 37.37 -14.38
N ARG A 269 -12.41 38.16 -13.31
CA ARG A 269 -11.36 39.11 -12.91
C ARG A 269 -10.14 38.42 -12.30
N TYR A 270 -10.29 37.22 -11.76
CA TYR A 270 -9.25 36.49 -11.03
C TYR A 270 -9.21 35.03 -11.47
N ARG A 271 -8.00 34.49 -11.61
CA ARG A 271 -7.71 33.07 -11.87
C ARG A 271 -6.84 32.54 -10.72
N LEU A 272 -7.12 31.34 -10.25
CA LEU A 272 -6.31 30.66 -9.23
C LEU A 272 -5.41 29.64 -9.92
N LEU A 273 -4.10 29.76 -9.73
CA LEU A 273 -3.14 28.76 -10.16
C LEU A 273 -2.57 28.04 -8.95
N ILE A 274 -2.69 26.72 -8.92
CA ILE A 274 -2.13 25.85 -7.89
C ILE A 274 -0.82 25.28 -8.43
N LEU A 275 0.27 25.53 -7.71
CA LEU A 275 1.62 25.03 -8.00
C LEU A 275 2.05 24.08 -6.88
N ASP A 276 2.91 23.11 -7.20
CA ASP A 276 3.63 22.38 -6.16
C ASP A 276 4.74 23.25 -5.54
N GLY A 277 5.19 22.92 -4.34
CA GLY A 277 6.20 23.71 -3.60
C GLY A 277 7.65 23.43 -3.99
N HIS A 278 7.94 22.97 -5.21
CA HIS A 278 9.32 22.76 -5.66
C HIS A 278 10.08 24.10 -5.74
N GLU A 279 11.35 24.13 -5.35
CA GLU A 279 12.19 25.36 -5.26
C GLU A 279 12.32 26.16 -6.58
N SER A 280 11.92 25.58 -7.71
CA SER A 280 11.94 26.19 -9.04
C SER A 280 10.63 26.85 -9.46
N HIS A 281 9.64 26.95 -8.56
CA HIS A 281 8.32 27.58 -8.80
C HIS A 281 8.22 28.98 -8.21
#